data_AF-A0A9E2XGR3-F1
#
_entry.id   AF-A0A9E2XGR3-F1
#
_cell.length_a   1.000
_cell.length_b   1.000
_cell.length_c   1.000
_cell.angle_alpha   90.00
_cell.angle_beta   90.00
_cell.angle_gamma   90.00
#
_symmetry.space_group_name_H-M   'P 1'
#
loop_
_entity.id
_entity.type
_entity.pdbx_description
1 polymer ?
#
loop_
_entity_poly.entity_id
_entity_poly.type
_entity_poly.pdbx_seq_one_letter_code
_entity_poly.pdbx_strand_id
1 'polypeptide(L)'
;DKSTRGGLKPSNPFVRGKAPNLRVDITDYGYLYAGVRPLGESEIHVRTYHFIMPFHQIRPARSESGLPTDAGHIWVPIDDHNCMVYNWIYSTTDADLTAEDRLERGLGNGPLHVDPKTFRSFQNRTNNYGLDRAVQKTESYTGIDGINQQDRALQESMGPIVDRSREHLGPADKAIIQARKLLRDAVRAVENDGQPAGTGTSYYTVKAGEDVFARDADWHRALAPDITKDKILQTV
;
A
#
# COMPACT_ATOMS: atom_id res chain seq x y z
N ASP A 1 -11.99 14.93 18.85
CA ASP A 1 -12.66 14.15 17.82
C ASP A 1 -12.94 12.75 18.38
N LYS A 2 -14.21 12.32 18.40
CA LYS A 2 -14.69 11.04 18.95
C LYS A 2 -15.24 10.09 17.87
N SER A 3 -15.02 10.39 16.58
CA SER A 3 -15.59 9.59 15.49
C SER A 3 -15.06 8.15 15.51
N THR A 4 -15.94 7.18 15.25
CA THR A 4 -15.62 5.74 15.14
C THR A 4 -15.60 5.25 13.69
N ARG A 5 -15.74 6.16 12.71
CA ARG A 5 -15.75 5.83 11.28
C ARG A 5 -14.36 5.43 10.77
N GLY A 6 -14.34 4.61 9.72
CA GLY A 6 -13.12 4.18 9.05
C GLY A 6 -12.51 5.34 8.26
N GLY A 7 -11.19 5.52 8.38
CA GLY A 7 -10.45 6.58 7.68
C GLY A 7 -9.33 7.21 8.52
N LEU A 8 -8.49 8.02 7.87
CA LEU A 8 -7.43 8.77 8.56
C LEU A 8 -8.00 10.05 9.19
N LYS A 9 -8.02 10.07 10.52
CA LYS A 9 -8.46 11.24 11.30
C LYS A 9 -7.48 12.42 11.17
N PRO A 10 -7.93 13.68 11.27
CA PRO A 10 -7.02 14.84 11.33
C PRO A 10 -6.02 14.81 12.49
N SER A 11 -6.33 14.06 13.53
CA SER A 11 -5.47 13.83 14.69
C SER A 11 -4.41 12.75 14.46
N ASN A 12 -4.50 11.97 13.39
CA ASN A 12 -3.63 10.83 13.14
C ASN A 12 -2.16 11.28 12.98
N PRO A 13 -1.18 10.59 13.61
CA PRO A 13 0.24 10.89 13.45
C PRO A 13 0.71 11.00 11.99
N PHE A 14 0.13 10.23 11.07
CA PHE A 14 0.44 10.32 9.64
C PHE A 14 0.01 11.65 8.99
N VAL A 15 -0.96 12.35 9.58
CA VAL A 15 -1.45 13.67 9.13
C VAL A 15 -0.64 14.79 9.79
N ARG A 16 -0.22 14.61 11.05
CA ARG A 16 0.48 15.64 11.82
C ARG A 16 2.01 15.61 11.67
N GLY A 17 2.57 14.47 11.28
CA GLY A 17 4.00 14.27 11.12
C GLY A 17 4.60 15.05 9.94
N LYS A 18 5.92 15.29 10.00
CA LYS A 18 6.66 15.82 8.84
C LYS A 18 6.63 14.82 7.68
N ALA A 19 6.78 15.33 6.46
CA ALA A 19 6.88 14.49 5.27
C ALA A 19 7.99 13.43 5.46
N PRO A 20 7.72 12.15 5.13
CA PRO A 20 8.73 11.11 5.23
C PRO A 20 9.86 11.36 4.24
N ASN A 21 11.08 11.01 4.63
CA ASN A 21 12.13 10.74 3.67
C ASN A 21 11.86 9.37 3.03
N LEU A 22 11.82 9.35 1.70
CA LEU A 22 11.56 8.14 0.93
C LEU A 22 12.86 7.51 0.46
N ARG A 23 12.98 6.21 0.72
CA ARG A 23 14.04 5.34 0.23
C ARG A 23 13.42 4.20 -0.56
N VAL A 24 13.96 3.94 -1.76
CA VAL A 24 13.56 2.82 -2.61
C VAL A 24 14.78 1.98 -2.93
N ASP A 25 14.79 0.74 -2.47
CA ASP A 25 15.84 -0.24 -2.76
C ASP A 25 15.33 -1.22 -3.81
N ILE A 26 15.84 -1.08 -5.04
CA ILE A 26 15.53 -1.94 -6.18
C ILE A 26 16.18 -3.30 -5.98
N THR A 27 15.40 -4.36 -6.20
CA THR A 27 15.80 -5.77 -6.06
C THR A 27 15.52 -6.52 -7.37
N ASP A 28 15.88 -7.80 -7.41
CA ASP A 28 15.60 -8.69 -8.55
C ASP A 28 14.09 -9.01 -8.73
N TYR A 29 13.26 -8.76 -7.72
CA TYR A 29 11.82 -9.00 -7.76
C TYR A 29 10.97 -7.74 -7.93
N GLY A 30 11.56 -6.56 -7.73
CA GLY A 30 10.83 -5.30 -7.64
C GLY A 30 11.58 -4.32 -6.75
N TYR A 31 10.96 -3.91 -5.63
CA TYR A 31 11.66 -3.08 -4.64
C TYR A 31 11.11 -3.20 -3.22
N LEU A 32 11.99 -2.86 -2.27
CA LEU A 32 11.63 -2.43 -0.93
C LEU A 32 11.47 -0.90 -0.93
N TYR A 33 10.33 -0.42 -0.46
CA TYR A 33 10.05 1.01 -0.27
C TYR A 33 9.93 1.31 1.23
N ALA A 34 10.66 2.31 1.72
CA ALA A 34 10.61 2.74 3.11
C ALA A 34 10.24 4.22 3.21
N GLY A 35 9.22 4.50 4.03
CA GLY A 35 8.93 5.85 4.52
C GLY A 35 9.54 6.05 5.89
N VAL A 36 10.55 6.91 5.99
CA VAL A 36 11.26 7.23 7.24
C VAL A 36 10.79 8.60 7.74
N ARG A 37 10.06 8.62 8.85
CA ARG A 37 9.49 9.84 9.45
C ARG A 37 10.22 10.19 10.74
N PRO A 38 10.77 11.41 10.89
CA PRO A 38 11.28 11.87 12.17
C PRO A 38 10.17 11.92 13.23
N LEU A 39 10.43 11.36 14.41
CA LEU A 39 9.62 11.51 15.61
C LEU A 39 10.44 12.28 16.64
N GLY A 40 10.18 13.59 16.76
CA GLY A 40 11.00 14.47 17.60
C GLY A 40 12.46 14.53 17.15
N GLU A 41 13.38 14.63 18.11
CA GLU A 41 14.81 14.81 17.85
C GLU A 41 15.59 13.50 17.81
N SER A 42 15.19 12.49 18.58
CA SER A 42 15.97 11.26 18.80
C SER A 42 15.46 10.05 18.03
N GLU A 43 14.21 10.05 17.59
CA GLU A 43 13.56 8.85 17.05
C GLU A 43 13.12 9.02 15.60
N ILE A 44 12.92 7.89 14.94
CA ILE A 44 12.33 7.78 13.61
C ILE A 44 11.27 6.67 13.62
N HIS A 45 10.12 6.93 12.99
CA HIS A 45 9.17 5.89 12.61
C HIS A 45 9.49 5.44 11.19
N VAL A 46 9.69 4.14 11.02
CA VAL A 46 9.96 3.55 9.72
C VAL A 46 8.83 2.60 9.38
N ARG A 47 8.31 2.72 8.16
CA ARG A 47 7.35 1.77 7.60
C ARG A 47 7.81 1.32 6.23
N THR A 48 7.96 0.01 6.06
CA THR A 48 8.38 -0.62 4.81
C THR A 48 7.21 -1.21 4.03
N TYR A 49 7.41 -1.34 2.73
CA TYR A 49 6.49 -1.93 1.78
C TYR A 49 7.31 -2.69 0.76
N HIS A 50 6.73 -3.74 0.18
CA HIS A 50 7.29 -4.40 -0.99
C HIS A 50 6.38 -4.16 -2.18
N PHE A 51 6.97 -3.80 -3.31
CA PHE A 51 6.35 -3.99 -4.62
C PHE A 51 7.05 -5.19 -5.26
N ILE A 52 6.27 -6.21 -5.58
CA ILE A 52 6.75 -7.40 -6.26
C ILE A 52 6.11 -7.42 -7.64
N MET A 53 6.95 -7.48 -8.65
CA MET A 53 6.53 -7.44 -10.03
C MET A 53 5.61 -8.62 -10.36
N PRO A 54 4.61 -8.43 -11.24
CA PRO A 54 4.27 -7.17 -11.89
C PRO A 54 3.26 -6.31 -11.10
N PHE A 55 2.59 -6.88 -10.10
CA PHE A 55 1.34 -6.30 -9.57
C PHE A 55 1.04 -6.65 -8.11
N HIS A 56 2.02 -7.10 -7.33
CA HIS A 56 1.85 -7.43 -5.92
C HIS A 56 2.39 -6.31 -5.03
N GLN A 57 1.67 -6.03 -3.96
CA GLN A 57 2.11 -5.11 -2.92
C GLN A 57 1.94 -5.77 -1.55
N ILE A 58 2.94 -5.62 -0.69
CA ILE A 58 2.94 -6.08 0.70
C ILE A 58 3.20 -4.90 1.62
N ARG A 59 2.47 -4.81 2.73
CA ARG A 59 2.61 -3.77 3.75
C ARG A 59 2.36 -4.35 5.14
N PRO A 60 2.99 -3.78 6.20
CA PRO A 60 2.59 -4.10 7.56
C PRO A 60 1.19 -3.54 7.80
N ALA A 61 0.44 -4.25 8.62
CA ALA A 61 -0.92 -3.95 8.96
C ALA A 61 -1.22 -4.36 10.41
N ARG A 62 -2.39 -3.94 10.87
CA ARG A 62 -3.02 -4.48 12.07
C ARG A 62 -4.45 -4.85 11.73
N SER A 63 -4.92 -5.95 12.30
CA SER A 63 -6.32 -6.36 12.19
C SER A 63 -7.22 -5.44 13.04
N GLU A 64 -8.54 -5.63 12.94
CA GLU A 64 -9.53 -4.88 13.74
C GLU A 64 -9.33 -5.10 15.25
N SER A 65 -8.97 -6.31 15.65
CA SER A 65 -8.62 -6.66 17.03
C SER A 65 -7.22 -6.20 17.46
N GLY A 66 -6.44 -5.57 16.55
CA GLY A 66 -5.10 -5.06 16.82
C GLY A 66 -3.97 -6.07 16.62
N LEU A 67 -4.28 -7.26 16.09
CA LEU A 67 -3.31 -8.31 15.81
C LEU A 67 -2.30 -7.82 14.77
N PRO A 68 -0.98 -8.01 14.96
CA PRO A 68 0.02 -7.76 13.94
C PRO A 68 -0.23 -8.64 12.71
N THR A 69 -0.31 -8.02 11.54
CA THR A 69 -0.55 -8.72 10.27
C THR A 69 0.31 -8.16 9.16
N ASP A 70 0.56 -8.99 8.15
CA ASP A 70 0.91 -8.50 6.83
C ASP A 70 -0.38 -8.43 6.00
N ALA A 71 -0.47 -7.43 5.14
CA ALA A 71 -1.56 -7.30 4.21
C ALA A 71 -1.05 -6.84 2.86
N GLY A 72 -1.85 -7.05 1.82
CA GLY A 72 -1.42 -6.70 0.48
C GLY A 72 -2.54 -6.63 -0.52
N HIS A 73 -2.18 -6.04 -1.66
CA HIS A 73 -3.01 -5.98 -2.85
C HIS A 73 -2.33 -6.74 -3.98
N ILE A 74 -3.14 -7.44 -4.78
CA ILE A 74 -2.73 -8.05 -6.04
C ILE A 74 -3.61 -7.46 -7.14
N TRP A 75 -3.01 -6.65 -8.02
CA TRP A 75 -3.69 -5.90 -9.07
C TRP A 75 -3.66 -6.70 -10.38
N VAL A 76 -4.49 -7.74 -10.49
CA VAL A 76 -4.49 -8.64 -11.64
C VAL A 76 -5.15 -7.95 -12.84
N PRO A 77 -4.43 -7.68 -13.93
CA PRO A 77 -5.04 -7.15 -15.15
C PRO A 77 -6.00 -8.20 -15.74
N ILE A 78 -7.22 -7.80 -16.11
CA ILE A 78 -8.18 -8.64 -16.83
C ILE A 78 -8.10 -8.30 -18.32
N ASP A 79 -8.15 -7.01 -18.62
CA ASP A 79 -8.07 -6.40 -19.95
C ASP A 79 -7.53 -4.96 -19.81
N ASP A 80 -7.49 -4.21 -20.92
CA ASP A 80 -6.96 -2.85 -20.98
C ASP A 80 -7.70 -1.83 -20.09
N HIS A 81 -8.94 -2.15 -19.69
CA HIS A 81 -9.84 -1.26 -18.97
C HIS A 81 -10.27 -1.77 -17.60
N ASN A 82 -9.94 -3.03 -17.26
CA ASN A 82 -10.39 -3.68 -16.04
C ASN A 82 -9.24 -4.39 -15.30
N CYS A 83 -9.24 -4.22 -13.99
CA CYS A 83 -8.34 -4.90 -13.07
C CYS A 83 -9.16 -5.55 -11.94
N MET A 84 -8.84 -6.80 -11.62
CA MET A 84 -9.32 -7.46 -10.40
C MET A 84 -8.32 -7.19 -9.29
N VAL A 85 -8.81 -6.70 -8.15
CA VAL A 85 -7.96 -6.45 -6.97
C VAL A 85 -8.25 -7.53 -5.92
N TYR A 86 -7.26 -8.39 -5.68
CA TYR A 86 -7.30 -9.31 -4.55
C TYR A 86 -6.67 -8.64 -3.35
N ASN A 87 -7.40 -8.60 -2.24
CA ASN A 87 -6.91 -8.11 -0.96
C ASN A 87 -6.70 -9.30 -0.04
N TRP A 88 -5.60 -9.31 0.71
CA TRP A 88 -5.32 -10.38 1.66
C TRP A 88 -4.76 -9.81 2.96
N ILE A 89 -4.97 -10.56 4.03
CA ILE A 89 -4.43 -10.32 5.37
C ILE A 89 -3.88 -11.66 5.87
N TYR A 90 -2.69 -11.63 6.45
CA TYR A 90 -2.00 -12.77 7.03
C TYR A 90 -1.57 -12.43 8.46
N SER A 91 -1.94 -13.27 9.42
CA SER A 91 -1.42 -13.17 10.79
C SER A 91 0.06 -13.50 10.80
N THR A 92 0.88 -12.60 11.33
CA THR A 92 2.33 -12.84 11.49
C THR A 92 2.65 -13.51 12.83
N THR A 93 1.62 -14.00 13.51
CA THR A 93 1.68 -14.69 14.80
C THR A 93 0.93 -16.03 14.71
N ASP A 94 1.01 -16.85 15.75
CA ASP A 94 0.25 -18.11 15.82
C ASP A 94 -1.25 -17.91 16.09
N ALA A 95 -1.71 -16.67 16.29
CA ALA A 95 -3.12 -16.38 16.53
C ALA A 95 -3.92 -16.33 15.23
N ASP A 96 -5.11 -16.93 15.25
CA ASP A 96 -6.06 -16.90 14.15
C ASP A 96 -6.74 -15.53 14.00
N LEU A 97 -7.07 -15.17 12.75
CA LEU A 97 -7.95 -14.04 12.48
C LEU A 97 -9.37 -14.34 12.97
N THR A 98 -9.87 -13.48 13.86
CA THR A 98 -11.20 -13.58 14.45
C THR A 98 -12.29 -13.29 13.42
N ALA A 99 -13.56 -13.57 13.77
CA ALA A 99 -14.68 -13.19 12.93
C ALA A 99 -14.78 -11.67 12.70
N GLU A 100 -14.40 -10.86 13.71
CA GLU A 100 -14.42 -9.39 13.59
C GLU A 100 -13.30 -8.91 12.66
N ASP A 101 -12.10 -9.50 12.72
CA ASP A 101 -11.00 -9.15 11.82
C ASP A 101 -11.37 -9.33 10.34
N ARG A 102 -12.19 -10.34 10.05
CA ARG A 102 -12.67 -10.67 8.69
C ARG A 102 -13.73 -9.70 8.18
N LEU A 103 -14.27 -8.82 9.03
CA LEU A 103 -15.24 -7.82 8.60
C LEU A 103 -14.57 -6.59 7.97
N GLU A 104 -13.28 -6.36 8.27
CA GLU A 104 -12.46 -5.28 7.68
C GLU A 104 -13.21 -3.94 7.62
N ARG A 105 -13.80 -3.53 8.74
CA ARG A 105 -14.66 -2.33 8.82
C ARG A 105 -13.86 -1.06 8.63
N GLY A 106 -12.71 -0.93 9.28
CA GLY A 106 -11.83 0.23 9.15
C GLY A 106 -11.21 0.34 7.76
N LEU A 107 -10.88 -0.81 7.15
CA LEU A 107 -10.35 -0.87 5.79
C LEU A 107 -11.45 -0.66 4.74
N GLY A 108 -12.69 -1.08 4.98
CA GLY A 108 -13.78 -0.96 4.02
C GLY A 108 -13.69 -1.94 2.85
N ASN A 109 -13.16 -3.14 3.09
CA ASN A 109 -12.98 -4.19 2.07
C ASN A 109 -13.70 -5.51 2.37
N GLY A 110 -14.21 -5.68 3.59
CA GLY A 110 -14.87 -6.92 3.99
C GLY A 110 -16.28 -7.09 3.40
N PRO A 111 -17.00 -8.16 3.80
CA PRO A 111 -18.28 -8.55 3.20
C PRO A 111 -19.43 -7.53 3.38
N LEU A 112 -19.23 -6.53 4.25
CA LEU A 112 -20.18 -5.41 4.43
C LEU A 112 -19.94 -4.25 3.46
N HIS A 113 -18.81 -4.25 2.74
CA HIS A 113 -18.40 -3.17 1.85
C HIS A 113 -18.32 -3.63 0.39
N VAL A 114 -18.06 -4.91 0.16
CA VAL A 114 -17.93 -5.53 -1.17
C VAL A 114 -18.94 -6.67 -1.31
N ASP A 115 -19.67 -6.69 -2.43
CA ASP A 115 -20.58 -7.78 -2.77
C ASP A 115 -19.77 -9.05 -3.12
N PRO A 116 -19.91 -10.15 -2.36
CA PRO A 116 -19.14 -11.37 -2.60
C PRO A 116 -19.55 -12.12 -3.88
N LYS A 117 -20.64 -11.72 -4.55
CA LYS A 117 -21.09 -12.33 -5.81
C LYS A 117 -20.55 -11.59 -7.03
N THR A 118 -20.54 -10.25 -6.97
CA THR A 118 -20.12 -9.40 -8.10
C THR A 118 -18.71 -8.84 -7.94
N PHE A 119 -18.13 -8.95 -6.73
CA PHE A 119 -16.86 -8.36 -6.32
C PHE A 119 -16.80 -6.83 -6.51
N ARG A 120 -17.97 -6.17 -6.54
CA ARG A 120 -18.08 -4.72 -6.61
C ARG A 120 -18.33 -4.15 -5.23
N SER A 121 -17.72 -3.00 -4.94
CA SER A 121 -18.05 -2.24 -3.74
C SER A 121 -19.46 -1.69 -3.79
N PHE A 122 -20.16 -1.74 -2.66
CA PHE A 122 -21.48 -1.11 -2.52
C PHE A 122 -21.40 0.40 -2.67
N GLN A 123 -20.36 1.03 -2.13
CA GLN A 123 -20.03 2.43 -2.36
C GLN A 123 -19.04 2.53 -3.53
N ASN A 124 -19.48 3.15 -4.62
CA ASN A 124 -18.75 3.22 -5.89
C ASN A 124 -19.13 4.48 -6.65
N ARG A 125 -18.63 4.63 -7.88
CA ARG A 125 -18.91 5.83 -8.71
C ARG A 125 -20.39 6.20 -8.84
N THR A 126 -21.30 5.22 -8.91
CA THR A 126 -22.73 5.46 -9.15
C THR A 126 -23.45 6.14 -7.98
N ASN A 127 -22.94 6.00 -6.76
CA ASN A 127 -23.47 6.64 -5.56
C ASN A 127 -22.44 7.59 -4.93
N ASN A 128 -21.54 8.12 -5.75
CA ASN A 128 -20.50 9.07 -5.34
C ASN A 128 -19.71 8.56 -4.11
N TYR A 129 -19.42 7.26 -4.09
CA TYR A 129 -18.65 6.58 -3.05
C TYR A 129 -19.20 6.77 -1.64
N GLY A 130 -20.51 7.03 -1.49
CA GLY A 130 -21.12 7.27 -0.18
C GLY A 130 -20.66 8.56 0.52
N LEU A 131 -20.11 9.52 -0.23
CA LEU A 131 -19.62 10.79 0.30
C LEU A 131 -20.67 11.53 1.14
N ASP A 132 -20.33 11.78 2.41
CA ASP A 132 -21.10 12.62 3.32
C ASP A 132 -20.37 13.95 3.57
N ARG A 133 -20.99 15.06 3.16
CA ARG A 133 -20.43 16.42 3.29
C ARG A 133 -20.44 16.95 4.72
N ALA A 134 -21.38 16.49 5.56
CA ALA A 134 -21.36 16.85 6.97
C ALA A 134 -20.14 16.18 7.63
N VAL A 135 -19.96 14.87 7.40
CA VAL A 135 -18.78 14.12 7.87
C VAL A 135 -17.48 14.72 7.33
N GLN A 136 -17.44 15.09 6.05
CA GLN A 136 -16.28 15.73 5.45
C GLN A 136 -15.90 17.05 6.17
N LYS A 137 -16.90 17.80 6.59
CA LYS A 137 -16.70 19.09 7.25
C LYS A 137 -16.26 18.94 8.70
N THR A 138 -16.70 17.90 9.40
CA THR A 138 -16.60 17.82 10.86
C THR A 138 -15.77 16.67 11.41
N GLU A 139 -15.54 15.60 10.63
CA GLU A 139 -14.99 14.34 11.15
C GLU A 139 -13.80 13.80 10.33
N SER A 140 -13.90 13.76 9.00
CA SER A 140 -12.84 13.20 8.13
C SER A 140 -12.57 14.11 6.92
N TYR A 141 -11.38 14.04 6.33
CA TYR A 141 -11.04 14.91 5.19
C TYR A 141 -11.84 14.61 3.91
N THR A 142 -12.22 13.35 3.74
CA THR A 142 -12.87 12.89 2.52
C THR A 142 -14.37 12.80 2.67
N GLY A 143 -14.90 12.56 3.87
CA GLY A 143 -16.32 12.23 4.07
C GLY A 143 -16.74 10.85 3.55
N ILE A 144 -15.79 10.01 3.15
CA ILE A 144 -16.01 8.64 2.68
C ILE A 144 -15.58 7.68 3.79
N ASP A 145 -16.43 6.71 4.10
CA ASP A 145 -16.21 5.76 5.20
C ASP A 145 -15.38 4.56 4.74
N GLY A 146 -14.25 4.32 5.40
CA GLY A 146 -13.30 3.24 5.09
C GLY A 146 -12.08 3.71 4.30
N ILE A 147 -10.91 3.15 4.64
CA ILE A 147 -9.62 3.55 4.02
C ILE A 147 -9.55 3.12 2.55
N ASN A 148 -9.78 1.85 2.23
CA ASN A 148 -9.76 1.37 0.85
C ASN A 148 -10.93 1.90 0.02
N GLN A 149 -12.03 2.30 0.66
CA GLN A 149 -13.11 3.00 -0.03
C GLN A 149 -12.66 4.38 -0.53
N GLN A 150 -11.86 5.11 0.26
CA GLN A 150 -11.24 6.36 -0.17
C GLN A 150 -10.23 6.13 -1.30
N ASP A 151 -9.38 5.11 -1.17
CA ASP A 151 -8.40 4.76 -2.21
C ASP A 151 -9.11 4.36 -3.51
N ARG A 152 -10.18 3.56 -3.45
CA ARG A 152 -10.99 3.16 -4.61
C ARG A 152 -11.65 4.37 -5.27
N ALA A 153 -12.19 5.30 -4.48
CA ALA A 153 -12.77 6.54 -4.99
C ALA A 153 -11.77 7.35 -5.81
N LEU A 154 -10.55 7.54 -5.32
CA LEU A 154 -9.53 8.25 -6.08
C LEU A 154 -9.09 7.48 -7.32
N GLN A 155 -8.85 6.18 -7.19
CA GLN A 155 -8.40 5.35 -8.31
C GLN A 155 -9.39 5.33 -9.47
N GLU A 156 -10.66 5.04 -9.18
CA GLU A 156 -11.72 5.00 -10.19
C GLU A 156 -12.00 6.39 -10.79
N SER A 157 -11.83 7.47 -10.01
CA SER A 157 -12.05 8.84 -10.50
C SER A 157 -11.07 9.28 -11.58
N MET A 158 -9.88 8.68 -11.65
CA MET A 158 -8.91 8.95 -12.72
C MET A 158 -9.33 8.36 -14.08
N GLY A 159 -10.38 7.53 -14.10
CA GLY A 159 -10.86 6.83 -15.29
C GLY A 159 -10.10 5.53 -15.59
N PRO A 160 -10.56 4.73 -16.58
CA PRO A 160 -9.97 3.43 -16.89
C PRO A 160 -8.51 3.52 -17.33
N ILE A 161 -8.16 4.54 -18.13
CA ILE A 161 -6.79 4.83 -18.55
C ILE A 161 -6.54 6.32 -18.34
N VAL A 162 -5.58 6.62 -17.47
CA VAL A 162 -5.19 8.00 -17.16
C VAL A 162 -4.23 8.52 -18.23
N ASP A 163 -4.56 9.66 -18.85
CA ASP A 163 -3.60 10.40 -19.69
C ASP A 163 -2.52 11.04 -18.81
N ARG A 164 -1.29 10.56 -18.98
CA ARG A 164 -0.12 10.99 -18.21
C ARG A 164 0.77 11.99 -18.96
N SER A 165 0.38 12.45 -20.14
CA SER A 165 1.16 13.42 -20.93
C SER A 165 1.38 14.76 -20.21
N ARG A 166 0.54 15.06 -19.20
CA ARG A 166 0.59 16.30 -18.41
C ARG A 166 0.95 16.06 -16.95
N GLU A 167 1.35 14.85 -16.59
CA GLU A 167 1.70 14.50 -15.21
C GLU A 167 3.02 15.16 -14.79
N HIS A 168 3.04 15.75 -13.59
CA HIS A 168 4.22 16.40 -13.01
C HIS A 168 4.55 15.74 -11.68
N LEU A 169 5.47 14.77 -11.72
CA LEU A 169 5.87 14.00 -10.55
C LEU A 169 6.85 14.78 -9.67
N GLY A 170 6.68 14.67 -8.35
CA GLY A 170 7.53 15.30 -7.34
C GLY A 170 8.42 14.31 -6.59
N PRO A 171 9.16 14.79 -5.57
CA PRO A 171 10.04 13.94 -4.75
C PRO A 171 9.32 12.81 -4.01
N ALA A 172 8.01 12.95 -3.75
CA ALA A 172 7.20 11.91 -3.11
C ALA A 172 6.88 10.73 -4.05
N ASP A 173 7.07 10.91 -5.36
CA ASP A 173 6.68 9.94 -6.39
C ASP A 173 7.81 8.96 -6.76
N LYS A 174 8.90 8.90 -5.98
CA LYS A 174 10.05 8.02 -6.25
C LYS A 174 9.62 6.57 -6.51
N ALA A 175 8.80 5.99 -5.65
CA ALA A 175 8.40 4.59 -5.76
C ALA A 175 7.59 4.30 -7.03
N ILE A 176 6.65 5.18 -7.40
CA ILE A 176 5.86 4.99 -8.63
C ILE A 176 6.71 5.22 -9.89
N ILE A 177 7.68 6.13 -9.86
CA ILE A 177 8.66 6.29 -10.94
C ILE A 177 9.43 4.98 -11.15
N GLN A 178 9.91 4.35 -10.07
CA GLN A 178 10.65 3.10 -10.18
C GLN A 178 9.77 1.93 -10.61
N ALA A 179 8.55 1.80 -10.07
CA ALA A 179 7.59 0.78 -10.52
C ALA A 179 7.36 0.85 -12.04
N ARG A 180 7.13 2.05 -12.58
CA ARG A 180 6.90 2.25 -14.02
C ARG A 180 8.13 1.97 -14.88
N LYS A 181 9.34 2.27 -14.37
CA LYS A 181 10.59 1.90 -15.04
C LYS A 181 10.74 0.38 -15.11
N LEU A 182 10.60 -0.31 -13.98
CA LEU A 182 10.67 -1.77 -13.89
C LEU A 182 9.65 -2.45 -14.82
N LEU A 183 8.39 -1.98 -14.84
CA LEU A 183 7.36 -2.51 -15.75
C LEU A 183 7.72 -2.30 -17.23
N ARG A 184 8.22 -1.14 -17.61
CA ARG A 184 8.66 -0.89 -18.99
C ARG A 184 9.88 -1.73 -19.39
N ASP A 185 10.80 -1.94 -18.47
CA ASP A 185 11.98 -2.77 -18.71
C ASP A 185 11.60 -4.26 -18.78
N ALA A 186 10.61 -4.70 -18.00
CA ALA A 186 10.02 -6.03 -18.11
C ALA A 186 9.35 -6.25 -19.48
N VAL A 187 8.59 -5.28 -19.99
CA VAL A 187 8.02 -5.34 -21.36
C VAL A 187 9.13 -5.51 -22.40
N ARG A 188 10.17 -4.67 -22.35
CA ARG A 188 11.31 -4.77 -23.27
C ARG A 188 12.05 -6.10 -23.15
N ALA A 189 12.21 -6.64 -21.94
CA ALA A 189 12.86 -7.92 -21.75
C ALA A 189 12.07 -9.03 -22.47
N VAL A 190 10.76 -9.06 -22.28
CA VAL A 190 9.88 -10.04 -22.93
C VAL A 190 9.82 -9.86 -24.45
N GLU A 191 9.78 -8.62 -24.96
CA GLU A 191 9.83 -8.33 -26.40
C GLU A 191 11.11 -8.84 -27.08
N ASN A 192 12.20 -8.98 -26.32
CA ASN A 192 13.49 -9.49 -26.80
C ASN A 192 13.74 -10.95 -26.36
N ASP A 193 12.69 -11.74 -26.14
CA ASP A 193 12.72 -13.15 -25.74
C ASP A 193 13.49 -13.43 -24.41
N GLY A 194 13.62 -12.40 -23.57
CA GLY A 194 14.27 -12.45 -22.26
C GLY A 194 13.30 -12.71 -21.10
N GLN A 195 13.86 -12.89 -19.90
CA GLN A 195 13.09 -13.04 -18.67
C GLN A 195 12.96 -11.69 -17.93
N PRO A 196 11.75 -11.26 -17.56
CA PRO A 196 11.57 -10.06 -16.76
C PRO A 196 11.92 -10.30 -15.28
N ALA A 197 12.16 -9.21 -14.55
CA ALA A 197 12.33 -9.23 -13.10
C ALA A 197 11.07 -9.76 -12.39
N GLY A 198 11.22 -10.33 -11.19
CA GLY A 198 10.09 -10.86 -10.40
C GLY A 198 9.57 -12.24 -10.79
N THR A 199 10.26 -12.95 -11.66
CA THR A 199 9.93 -14.35 -12.03
C THR A 199 10.55 -15.40 -11.10
N GLY A 200 11.55 -15.00 -10.29
CA GLY A 200 12.22 -15.87 -9.33
C GLY A 200 11.49 -16.01 -8.00
N THR A 201 12.14 -16.63 -7.02
CA THR A 201 11.58 -16.90 -5.68
C THR A 201 12.26 -16.12 -4.56
N SER A 202 13.16 -15.18 -4.89
CA SER A 202 13.94 -14.38 -3.93
C SER A 202 13.09 -13.59 -2.96
N TYR A 203 11.83 -13.30 -3.33
CA TYR A 203 10.87 -12.56 -2.51
C TYR A 203 10.06 -13.44 -1.55
N TYR A 204 10.12 -14.77 -1.63
CA TYR A 204 9.19 -15.65 -0.88
C TYR A 204 9.26 -15.48 0.64
N THR A 205 10.41 -15.04 1.15
CA THR A 205 10.64 -14.85 2.59
C THR A 205 10.45 -13.40 3.03
N VAL A 206 10.23 -12.45 2.11
CA VAL A 206 10.18 -11.03 2.48
C VAL A 206 8.96 -10.74 3.32
N LYS A 207 9.18 -9.92 4.34
CA LYS A 207 8.11 -9.39 5.20
C LYS A 207 8.15 -7.88 5.15
N ALA A 208 6.98 -7.28 5.31
CA ALA A 208 6.88 -5.85 5.50
C ALA A 208 6.86 -5.56 7.01
N GLY A 209 7.26 -4.37 7.41
CA GLY A 209 7.45 -4.06 8.82
C GLY A 209 7.29 -2.58 9.12
N GLU A 210 6.87 -2.28 10.33
CA GLU A 210 6.91 -0.92 10.85
C GLU A 210 7.32 -0.92 12.31
N ASP A 211 8.16 0.04 12.69
CA ASP A 211 8.55 0.24 14.08
C ASP A 211 9.13 1.64 14.29
N VAL A 212 9.39 1.97 15.56
CA VAL A 212 10.11 3.17 15.99
C VAL A 212 11.54 2.78 16.38
N PHE A 213 12.51 3.53 15.86
CA PHE A 213 13.92 3.32 16.12
C PHE A 213 14.58 4.60 16.62
N ALA A 214 15.71 4.45 17.33
CA ALA A 214 16.66 5.55 17.48
C ALA A 214 17.14 6.02 16.09
N ARG A 215 17.39 7.31 15.92
CA ARG A 215 17.67 7.93 14.62
C ARG A 215 18.89 7.34 13.90
N ASP A 216 19.87 6.85 14.64
CA ASP A 216 21.11 6.25 14.16
C ASP A 216 21.08 4.71 14.07
N ALA A 217 19.97 4.08 14.44
CA ALA A 217 19.83 2.64 14.37
C ALA A 217 19.75 2.13 12.92
N ASP A 218 20.29 0.92 12.70
CA ASP A 218 20.15 0.19 11.45
C ASP A 218 18.75 -0.47 11.35
N TRP A 219 17.74 0.37 11.12
CA TRP A 219 16.35 -0.06 10.93
C TRP A 219 16.21 -1.01 9.73
N HIS A 220 17.10 -0.91 8.74
CA HIS A 220 17.04 -1.71 7.52
C HIS A 220 17.28 -3.19 7.86
N ARG A 221 18.32 -3.47 8.65
CA ARG A 221 18.58 -4.82 9.16
C ARG A 221 17.46 -5.36 10.05
N ALA A 222 16.79 -4.48 10.81
CA ALA A 222 15.70 -4.88 11.70
C ALA A 222 14.40 -5.21 10.95
N LEU A 223 13.98 -4.38 9.98
CA LEU A 223 12.70 -4.51 9.28
C LEU A 223 12.78 -5.30 7.97
N ALA A 224 13.96 -5.39 7.36
CA ALA A 224 14.17 -6.07 6.08
C ALA A 224 15.46 -6.91 6.11
N PRO A 225 15.60 -7.86 7.05
CA PRO A 225 16.82 -8.65 7.21
C PRO A 225 17.19 -9.47 5.95
N ASP A 226 16.19 -9.84 5.16
CA ASP A 226 16.37 -10.61 3.93
C ASP A 226 16.86 -9.78 2.73
N ILE A 227 16.84 -8.45 2.85
CA ILE A 227 17.28 -7.51 1.81
C ILE A 227 18.71 -7.08 2.14
N THR A 228 19.67 -7.95 1.87
CA THR A 228 21.08 -7.67 2.09
C THR A 228 21.65 -6.75 1.01
N LYS A 229 22.80 -6.10 1.28
CA LYS A 229 23.41 -5.13 0.33
C LYS A 229 23.66 -5.70 -1.07
N ASP A 230 24.01 -6.98 -1.16
CA ASP A 230 24.21 -7.71 -2.42
C ASP A 230 22.93 -7.96 -3.22
N LYS A 231 21.76 -7.93 -2.55
CA LYS A 231 20.44 -8.02 -3.20
C LYS A 231 19.88 -6.67 -3.62
N ILE A 232 20.50 -5.56 -3.20
CA ILE A 232 20.12 -4.21 -3.60
C ILE A 232 20.86 -3.85 -4.88
N LEU A 233 20.13 -3.83 -6.00
CA LEU A 233 20.66 -3.44 -7.30
C LEU A 233 20.89 -1.93 -7.39
N GLN A 234 20.02 -1.14 -6.74
CA GLN A 234 20.10 0.30 -6.71
C GLN A 234 19.28 0.87 -5.54
N THR A 235 19.80 1.90 -4.86
CA THR A 235 19.02 2.73 -3.92
C THR A 235 18.68 4.08 -4.57
N VAL A 236 17.44 4.55 -4.39
CA VAL A 236 16.92 5.85 -4.86
C VAL A 236 16.23 6.64 -3.75
#